data_AF-A0A5N6EXY4-F1
#
_entry.id   AF-A0A5N6EXY4-F1
#
_cell.length_a   1.000
_cell.length_b   1.000
_cell.length_c   1.000
_cell.angle_alpha   90.00
_cell.angle_beta   90.00
_cell.angle_gamma   90.00
#
_symmetry.space_group_name_H-M   'P 1'
#
loop_
_entity.id
_entity.type
_entity.pdbx_description
1 polymer ?
#
loop_
_entity_poly.entity_id
_entity_poly.type
_entity_poly.pdbx_seq_one_letter_code
_entity_poly.pdbx_strand_id
1 'polypeptide(L)'
;MNAGQDPLIFNTKAPHPGELEYNRICPHLNGTTADIAPGYTVRLYCDMHSAAESWDRRCIDGLSSAEECAELCEARDYCHASFWKKAEGTCWLAHTRKLANKPKSGYVLMVPLEQSEVDLETCRAGKQECENDKAQLETELEELKEKLELCQSNDDVPDAVLSNYHLFCPEKIRQPITVAGNEVPAILRSWLVHTLAKPHSPQPNFPTFRQCLQEC
;
A
#
# COMPACT_ATOMS: atom_id res chain seq x y z
N MET A 1 -5.86 48.43 -46.68
CA MET A 1 -6.80 47.47 -46.09
C MET A 1 -5.95 46.52 -45.25
N ASN A 2 -5.82 46.79 -43.96
CA ASN A 2 -4.93 46.06 -43.07
C ASN A 2 -5.61 44.77 -42.60
N ALA A 3 -5.00 43.63 -42.94
CA ALA A 3 -5.22 42.37 -42.27
C ALA A 3 -4.44 42.38 -40.95
N GLY A 4 -5.12 42.11 -39.84
CA GLY A 4 -4.52 42.09 -38.52
C GLY A 4 -5.56 41.74 -37.47
N GLN A 5 -5.96 40.48 -37.41
CA GLN A 5 -6.66 39.91 -36.27
C GLN A 5 -5.71 38.94 -35.57
N ASP A 6 -5.34 39.34 -34.35
CA ASP A 6 -4.53 38.62 -33.37
C ASP A 6 -5.05 37.20 -33.11
N PRO A 7 -4.18 36.18 -33.12
CA PRO A 7 -4.54 34.87 -32.61
C PRO A 7 -4.68 34.90 -31.09
N LEU A 8 -5.79 34.36 -30.61
CA LEU A 8 -6.09 34.12 -29.19
C LEU A 8 -4.92 33.41 -28.51
N ILE A 9 -4.09 34.15 -27.77
CA ILE A 9 -3.14 33.57 -26.82
C ILE A 9 -3.96 33.03 -25.66
N PHE A 10 -4.28 31.73 -25.71
CA PHE A 10 -4.63 30.99 -24.51
C PHE A 10 -3.41 31.05 -23.59
N ASN A 11 -3.48 31.92 -22.58
CA ASN A 11 -2.53 31.94 -21.49
C ASN A 11 -2.78 30.68 -20.63
N THR A 12 -2.37 29.51 -21.14
CA THR A 12 -2.43 28.24 -20.42
C THR A 12 -1.32 28.22 -19.38
N LYS A 13 -1.48 29.00 -18.31
CA LYS A 13 -0.76 28.74 -17.08
C LYS A 13 -1.21 27.36 -16.62
N ALA A 14 -0.28 26.41 -16.54
CA ALA A 14 -0.59 25.08 -16.04
C ALA A 14 -1.30 25.21 -14.68
N PRO A 15 -2.42 24.50 -14.46
CA PRO A 15 -3.14 24.57 -13.19
C PRO A 15 -2.20 24.18 -12.05
N HIS A 16 -2.35 24.86 -10.92
CA HIS A 16 -1.56 24.54 -9.72
C HIS A 16 -1.81 23.07 -9.33
N PRO A 17 -0.82 22.32 -8.84
CA PRO A 17 -1.02 20.91 -8.47
C PRO A 17 -2.23 20.71 -7.54
N GLY A 18 -2.43 21.62 -6.60
CA GLY A 18 -3.59 21.57 -5.71
C GLY A 18 -4.94 21.82 -6.41
N GLU A 19 -4.97 22.52 -7.53
CA GLU A 19 -6.19 22.69 -8.31
C GLU A 19 -6.58 21.41 -9.04
N LEU A 20 -5.61 20.66 -9.56
CA LEU A 20 -5.85 19.33 -10.15
C LEU A 20 -6.41 18.36 -9.12
N GLU A 21 -5.82 18.32 -7.92
CA GLU A 21 -6.28 17.46 -6.83
C GLU A 21 -7.68 17.86 -6.35
N TYR A 22 -7.93 19.15 -6.18
CA TYR A 22 -9.27 19.63 -5.83
C TYR A 22 -10.30 19.22 -6.88
N ASN A 23 -10.00 19.35 -8.18
CA ASN A 23 -10.94 19.01 -9.25
C ASN A 23 -11.17 17.50 -9.38
N ARG A 24 -10.21 16.67 -8.94
CA ARG A 24 -10.39 15.21 -8.85
C ARG A 24 -11.45 14.84 -7.81
N ILE A 25 -11.49 15.58 -6.69
CA ILE A 25 -12.37 15.31 -5.55
C ILE A 25 -13.70 16.05 -5.69
N CYS A 26 -13.63 17.35 -5.96
CA CYS A 26 -14.74 18.28 -5.95
C CYS A 26 -15.09 18.72 -7.39
N PRO A 27 -16.39 18.79 -7.72
CA PRO A 27 -17.56 18.61 -6.85
C PRO A 27 -18.04 17.15 -6.73
N HIS A 28 -17.41 16.21 -7.43
CA HIS A 28 -17.93 14.86 -7.67
C HIS A 28 -18.16 14.03 -6.41
N LEU A 29 -17.29 14.17 -5.41
CA LEU A 29 -17.33 13.41 -4.16
C LEU A 29 -17.95 14.21 -3.00
N ASN A 30 -18.56 15.37 -3.27
CA ASN A 30 -19.12 16.19 -2.20
C ASN A 30 -20.29 15.47 -1.50
N GLY A 31 -20.17 15.30 -0.18
CA GLY A 31 -21.16 14.61 0.65
C GLY A 31 -21.11 13.09 0.55
N THR A 32 -20.23 12.53 -0.28
CA THR A 32 -20.08 11.07 -0.43
C THR A 32 -18.96 10.53 0.46
N THR A 33 -19.00 9.22 0.67
CA THR A 33 -17.89 8.47 1.26
C THR A 33 -16.97 7.97 0.15
N ALA A 34 -15.66 8.12 0.32
CA ALA A 34 -14.66 7.54 -0.58
C ALA A 34 -13.38 7.15 0.19
N ASP A 35 -12.63 6.22 -0.37
CA ASP A 35 -11.28 5.92 0.06
C ASP A 35 -10.36 7.02 -0.45
N ILE A 36 -9.86 7.87 0.46
CA ILE A 36 -8.99 8.99 0.10
C ILE A 36 -7.53 8.58 0.04
N ALA A 37 -7.16 7.62 0.87
CA ALA A 37 -5.92 6.85 0.84
C ALA A 37 -6.31 5.36 0.84
N PRO A 38 -5.40 4.43 0.48
CA PRO A 38 -5.67 3.00 0.59
C PRO A 38 -6.23 2.64 1.97
N GLY A 39 -7.51 2.22 1.99
CA GLY A 39 -8.36 1.95 3.16
C GLY A 39 -8.42 2.99 4.26
N TYR A 40 -8.24 4.24 3.89
CA TYR A 40 -8.68 5.32 4.74
C TYR A 40 -9.95 5.91 4.14
N THR A 41 -11.08 5.40 4.61
CA THR A 41 -12.39 5.80 4.14
C THR A 41 -12.87 7.05 4.89
N VAL A 42 -13.13 8.12 4.14
CA VAL A 42 -13.60 9.39 4.69
C VAL A 42 -14.88 9.83 3.99
N ARG A 43 -15.71 10.58 4.71
CA ARG A 43 -16.75 11.40 4.11
C ARG A 43 -16.16 12.75 3.70
N LEU A 44 -16.34 13.10 2.43
CA LEU A 44 -15.78 14.30 1.82
C LEU A 44 -16.81 15.42 1.79
N TYR A 45 -16.38 16.64 2.09
CA TYR A 45 -17.18 17.85 1.96
C TYR A 45 -16.38 18.93 1.22
N CYS A 46 -16.89 19.32 0.06
CA CYS A 46 -16.30 20.34 -0.79
C CYS A 46 -16.69 21.74 -0.31
N ASP A 47 -15.74 22.67 -0.40
CA ASP A 47 -15.86 24.04 0.04
C ASP A 47 -16.27 24.17 1.50
N MET A 48 -15.84 23.22 2.33
CA MET A 48 -16.12 23.19 3.77
C MET A 48 -14.82 23.06 4.55
N HIS A 49 -14.85 23.58 5.77
CA HIS A 49 -13.87 23.32 6.82
C HIS A 49 -14.63 22.97 8.11
N SER A 50 -13.91 22.58 9.17
CA SER A 50 -14.55 22.27 10.46
C SER A 50 -15.17 23.53 11.11
N ALA A 51 -15.80 23.45 12.28
CA ALA A 51 -16.36 24.60 13.03
C ALA A 51 -15.32 25.47 13.79
N ALA A 52 -15.24 26.78 13.53
CA ALA A 52 -14.20 27.66 14.09
C ALA A 52 -14.07 27.45 15.60
N GLU A 53 -12.84 27.23 16.09
CA GLU A 53 -12.45 26.84 17.47
C GLU A 53 -12.14 25.34 17.70
N SER A 54 -12.34 24.49 16.70
CA SER A 54 -12.18 23.03 16.88
C SER A 54 -11.04 22.40 16.07
N TRP A 55 -10.04 23.18 15.68
CA TRP A 55 -8.83 22.68 15.00
C TRP A 55 -7.57 23.36 15.46
N ASP A 56 -6.45 22.67 15.21
CA ASP A 56 -5.12 23.17 15.44
C ASP A 56 -4.89 24.45 14.63
N ARG A 57 -4.61 25.57 15.32
CA ARG A 57 -4.26 26.84 14.66
C ARG A 57 -2.97 26.74 13.86
N ARG A 58 -2.11 25.78 14.20
CA ARG A 58 -0.91 25.45 13.44
C ARG A 58 -1.32 24.62 12.23
N CYS A 59 -1.12 25.21 11.06
CA CYS A 59 -1.28 24.53 9.79
C CYS A 59 -0.03 23.73 9.44
N ILE A 60 -0.22 22.76 8.54
CA ILE A 60 0.85 22.00 7.91
C ILE A 60 0.88 22.43 6.45
N ASP A 61 1.95 23.12 6.05
CA ASP A 61 2.10 23.67 4.71
C ASP A 61 2.88 22.72 3.78
N GLY A 62 2.74 22.93 2.48
CA GLY A 62 3.53 22.22 1.47
C GLY A 62 3.04 20.80 1.15
N LEU A 63 1.82 20.44 1.56
CA LEU A 63 1.26 19.13 1.20
C LEU A 63 0.82 19.13 -0.26
N SER A 64 1.17 18.03 -0.93
CA SER A 64 0.94 17.86 -2.37
C SER A 64 -0.49 17.43 -2.69
N SER A 65 -1.20 16.84 -1.73
CA SER A 65 -2.55 16.29 -1.93
C SER A 65 -3.44 16.36 -0.69
N ALA A 66 -4.75 16.17 -0.89
CA ALA A 66 -5.69 16.01 0.21
C ALA A 66 -5.50 14.66 0.94
N GLU A 67 -5.07 13.63 0.21
CA GLU A 67 -4.69 12.32 0.75
C GLU A 67 -3.63 12.44 1.85
N GLU A 68 -2.55 13.19 1.61
CA GLU A 68 -1.49 13.41 2.59
C GLU A 68 -2.00 14.08 3.89
N CYS A 69 -2.97 15.01 3.74
CA CYS A 69 -3.64 15.64 4.88
C CYS A 69 -4.56 14.66 5.63
N ALA A 70 -5.15 13.71 4.93
CA ALA A 70 -5.98 12.66 5.51
C ALA A 70 -5.12 11.68 6.32
N GLU A 71 -3.99 11.22 5.78
CA GLU A 71 -3.05 10.33 6.48
C GLU A 71 -2.50 10.95 7.76
N LEU A 72 -2.21 12.26 7.75
CA LEU A 72 -1.77 12.98 8.94
C LEU A 72 -2.83 13.01 10.05
N CYS A 73 -4.12 12.96 9.68
CA CYS A 73 -5.21 12.84 10.63
C CYS A 73 -5.32 11.41 11.17
N GLU A 74 -5.24 10.41 10.29
CA GLU A 74 -5.27 8.99 10.68
C GLU A 74 -4.17 8.67 11.71
N ALA A 75 -2.97 9.23 11.54
CA ALA A 75 -1.84 9.00 12.43
C ALA A 75 -1.97 9.63 13.83
N ARG A 76 -3.07 10.33 14.15
CA ARG A 76 -3.24 11.03 15.44
C ARG A 76 -4.61 10.76 16.05
N ASP A 77 -4.61 10.11 17.21
CA ASP A 77 -5.84 9.75 17.96
C ASP A 77 -6.76 10.94 18.27
N TYR A 78 -6.20 12.15 18.36
CA TYR A 78 -6.97 13.36 18.66
C TYR A 78 -7.65 13.98 17.42
N CYS A 79 -7.35 13.49 16.22
CA CYS A 79 -7.85 14.02 14.98
C CYS A 79 -9.18 13.36 14.61
N HIS A 80 -10.24 14.15 14.58
CA HIS A 80 -11.58 13.70 14.22
C HIS A 80 -11.97 14.11 12.80
N ALA A 81 -11.27 15.07 12.20
CA ALA A 81 -11.41 15.45 10.80
C ALA A 81 -10.17 16.23 10.37
N SER A 82 -9.89 16.30 9.08
CA SER A 82 -8.88 17.19 8.53
C SER A 82 -9.43 17.97 7.34
N PHE A 83 -8.88 19.14 7.07
CA PHE A 83 -9.25 19.88 5.87
C PHE A 83 -8.04 20.46 5.16
N TRP A 84 -8.09 20.41 3.84
CA TRP A 84 -7.00 20.80 2.95
C TRP A 84 -7.43 21.92 2.01
N LYS A 85 -6.54 22.87 1.73
CA LYS A 85 -6.80 24.05 0.88
C LYS A 85 -5.99 24.00 -0.41
N LYS A 86 -6.70 24.00 -1.54
CA LYS A 86 -6.11 23.82 -2.89
C LYS A 86 -5.08 24.84 -3.33
N ALA A 87 -5.20 26.08 -2.85
CA ALA A 87 -4.38 27.20 -3.32
C ALA A 87 -2.94 27.13 -2.79
N GLU A 88 -2.77 26.63 -1.58
CA GLU A 88 -1.49 26.65 -0.84
C GLU A 88 -0.99 25.24 -0.51
N GLY A 89 -1.83 24.21 -0.67
CA GLY A 89 -1.48 22.86 -0.21
C GLY A 89 -1.44 22.76 1.31
N THR A 90 -2.18 23.62 2.00
CA THR A 90 -2.16 23.69 3.47
C THR A 90 -3.22 22.78 4.07
N CYS A 91 -2.85 22.09 5.14
CA CYS A 91 -3.67 21.17 5.90
C CYS A 91 -3.88 21.64 7.33
N TRP A 92 -5.06 21.33 7.87
CA TRP A 92 -5.41 21.54 9.26
C TRP A 92 -6.05 20.28 9.83
N LEU A 93 -5.70 19.96 11.08
CA LEU A 93 -6.26 18.85 11.83
C LEU A 93 -7.29 19.38 12.83
N ALA A 94 -8.47 18.78 12.84
CA ALA A 94 -9.59 19.17 13.67
C ALA A 94 -9.90 18.10 14.72
N HIS A 95 -10.24 18.56 15.93
CA HIS A 95 -10.71 17.73 17.04
C HIS A 95 -12.23 17.55 17.02
N THR A 96 -12.89 17.91 15.91
CA THR A 96 -14.33 17.72 15.75
C THR A 96 -14.67 17.30 14.34
N ARG A 97 -15.82 16.64 14.22
CA ARG A 97 -16.49 16.33 12.96
C ARG A 97 -17.53 17.38 12.55
N LYS A 98 -17.76 18.40 13.38
CA LYS A 98 -18.71 19.48 13.10
C LYS A 98 -18.19 20.36 11.96
N LEU A 99 -19.03 20.54 10.96
CA LEU A 99 -18.78 21.42 9.82
C LEU A 99 -18.93 22.89 10.23
N ALA A 100 -18.22 23.77 9.53
CA ALA A 100 -18.46 25.20 9.61
C ALA A 100 -19.87 25.56 9.18
N ASN A 101 -20.43 26.64 9.72
CA ASN A 101 -21.72 27.18 9.27
C ASN A 101 -21.61 27.93 7.94
N LYS A 102 -20.39 28.25 7.48
CA LYS A 102 -20.14 29.04 6.29
C LYS A 102 -19.20 28.27 5.36
N PRO A 103 -19.65 27.96 4.12
CA PRO A 103 -18.77 27.40 3.11
C PRO A 103 -17.61 28.34 2.79
N LYS A 104 -16.48 27.76 2.43
CA LYS A 104 -15.27 28.46 2.03
C LYS A 104 -14.67 27.77 0.82
N SER A 105 -14.66 28.47 -0.31
CA SER A 105 -14.24 27.91 -1.59
C SER A 105 -12.79 27.43 -1.59
N GLY A 106 -12.55 26.30 -2.26
CA GLY A 106 -11.22 25.71 -2.43
C GLY A 106 -10.75 24.87 -1.24
N TYR A 107 -11.63 24.56 -0.30
CA TYR A 107 -11.36 23.64 0.80
C TYR A 107 -11.98 22.27 0.55
N VAL A 108 -11.32 21.23 1.04
CA VAL A 108 -11.85 19.87 1.10
C VAL A 108 -11.76 19.43 2.56
N LEU A 109 -12.91 19.22 3.20
CA LEU A 109 -12.99 18.64 4.53
C LEU A 109 -13.18 17.12 4.41
N MET A 110 -12.39 16.39 5.17
CA MET A 110 -12.35 14.93 5.22
C MET A 110 -12.70 14.51 6.65
N VAL A 111 -13.79 13.76 6.79
CA VAL A 111 -14.25 13.25 8.08
C VAL A 111 -14.15 11.73 8.05
N PRO A 112 -13.27 11.12 8.86
CA PRO A 112 -13.15 9.66 8.94
C PRO A 112 -14.49 9.03 9.32
N LEU A 113 -14.81 7.90 8.69
CA LEU A 113 -15.93 7.08 9.14
C LEU A 113 -15.56 6.38 10.44
N GLU A 114 -16.54 6.23 11.33
CA GLU A 114 -16.40 5.32 12.47
C GLU A 114 -16.36 3.90 11.92
N GLN A 115 -15.27 3.19 12.23
CA GLN A 115 -15.15 1.77 11.93
C GLN A 115 -16.16 1.01 12.80
N SER A 116 -16.83 0.02 12.21
CA SER A 116 -17.69 -0.85 13.00
C SER A 116 -16.86 -1.80 13.84
N GLU A 117 -17.39 -2.24 14.98
CA GLU A 117 -16.75 -3.28 15.82
C GLU A 117 -16.44 -4.56 15.03
N VAL A 118 -17.25 -4.85 14.00
CA VAL A 118 -17.04 -6.00 13.11
C VAL A 118 -15.80 -5.82 12.23
N ASP A 119 -15.58 -4.61 11.72
CA ASP A 119 -14.40 -4.30 10.90
C ASP A 119 -13.12 -4.36 11.75
N LEU A 120 -13.19 -3.89 13.01
CA LEU A 120 -12.09 -3.96 13.97
C LEU A 120 -11.73 -5.40 14.33
N GLU A 121 -12.71 -6.28 14.58
CA GLU A 121 -12.45 -7.68 14.89
C GLU A 121 -11.87 -8.42 13.68
N THR A 122 -12.37 -8.12 12.47
CA THR A 122 -11.84 -8.67 11.21
C THR A 122 -10.38 -8.27 11.01
N CYS A 123 -10.04 -7.00 11.27
CA CYS A 123 -8.66 -6.52 11.23
C CYS A 123 -7.80 -7.26 12.27
N ARG A 124 -8.26 -7.40 13.52
CA ARG A 124 -7.50 -8.14 14.56
C ARG A 124 -7.22 -9.58 14.15
N ALA A 125 -8.20 -10.28 13.59
CA ALA A 125 -8.03 -11.65 13.11
C ALA A 125 -7.00 -11.72 11.98
N GLY A 126 -7.09 -10.83 10.98
CA GLY A 126 -6.15 -10.77 9.86
C GLY A 126 -4.71 -10.46 10.31
N LYS A 127 -4.53 -9.58 11.30
CA LYS A 127 -3.21 -9.31 11.88
C LYS A 127 -2.63 -10.56 12.55
N GLN A 128 -3.43 -11.28 13.34
CA GLN A 128 -2.96 -12.49 14.01
C GLN A 128 -2.55 -13.58 13.01
N GLU A 129 -3.30 -13.75 11.92
CA GLU A 129 -2.94 -14.67 10.84
C GLU A 129 -1.60 -14.29 10.22
N CYS A 130 -1.40 -13.01 9.93
CA CYS A 130 -0.18 -12.51 9.33
C CYS A 130 1.06 -12.66 10.24
N GLU A 131 0.91 -12.44 11.55
CA GLU A 131 1.97 -12.70 12.53
C GLU A 131 2.34 -14.19 12.60
N ASN A 132 1.35 -15.08 12.49
CA ASN A 132 1.60 -16.52 12.47
C ASN A 132 2.35 -16.94 11.20
N ASP A 133 1.92 -16.43 10.04
CA ASP A 133 2.59 -16.68 8.76
C ASP A 133 4.04 -16.20 8.77
N LYS A 134 4.30 -15.03 9.35
CA LYS A 134 5.66 -14.51 9.54
C LYS A 134 6.52 -15.45 10.40
N ALA A 135 6.02 -15.89 11.54
CA ALA A 135 6.75 -16.81 12.42
C ALA A 135 7.04 -18.17 11.74
N GLN A 136 6.09 -18.65 10.93
CA GLN A 136 6.29 -19.85 10.13
C GLN A 136 7.40 -19.66 9.09
N LEU A 137 7.35 -18.55 8.33
CA LEU A 137 8.37 -18.25 7.31
C LEU A 137 9.76 -18.08 7.91
N GLU A 138 9.88 -17.44 9.08
CA GLU A 138 11.14 -17.32 9.81
C GLU A 138 11.70 -18.69 10.23
N THR A 139 10.84 -19.63 10.61
CA THR A 139 11.24 -21.01 10.94
C THR A 139 11.70 -21.77 9.70
N GLU A 140 10.94 -21.71 8.60
CA GLU A 140 11.31 -22.35 7.32
C GLU A 140 12.62 -21.79 6.76
N LEU A 141 12.85 -20.49 6.92
CA LEU A 141 14.09 -19.82 6.54
C LEU A 141 15.29 -20.39 7.30
N GLU A 142 15.16 -20.59 8.61
CA GLU A 142 16.25 -21.12 9.44
C GLU A 142 16.55 -22.59 9.13
N GLU A 143 15.52 -23.41 8.92
CA GLU A 143 15.69 -24.80 8.49
C GLU A 143 16.39 -24.90 7.12
N LEU A 144 16.05 -24.00 6.19
CA LEU A 144 16.72 -23.93 4.89
C LEU A 144 18.18 -23.49 5.01
N LYS A 145 18.51 -22.56 5.92
CA LYS A 145 19.91 -22.17 6.18
C LYS A 145 20.72 -23.32 6.75
N GLU A 146 20.19 -24.04 7.75
CA GLU A 146 20.88 -25.19 8.34
C GLU A 146 21.17 -26.27 7.28
N LYS A 147 20.18 -26.58 6.43
CA LYS A 147 20.36 -27.51 5.30
C LYS A 147 21.42 -27.03 4.31
N LEU A 148 21.48 -25.73 4.04
CA LEU A 148 22.48 -25.14 3.14
C LEU A 148 23.90 -25.25 3.73
N GLU A 149 24.08 -24.95 5.02
CA GLU A 149 25.36 -25.09 5.72
C GLU A 149 25.85 -26.56 5.74
N LEU A 150 24.94 -27.51 5.96
CA LEU A 150 25.24 -28.94 5.88
C LEU A 150 25.74 -29.35 4.48
N CYS A 151 25.19 -28.75 3.42
CA CYS A 151 25.62 -29.03 2.05
C CYS A 151 26.92 -28.32 1.65
N GLN A 152 27.26 -27.21 2.30
CA GLN A 152 28.49 -26.47 2.06
C GLN A 152 29.70 -27.06 2.81
N SER A 153 29.50 -27.64 4.00
CA SER A 153 30.57 -28.22 4.82
C SER A 153 31.05 -29.61 4.35
N ASN A 154 30.29 -30.29 3.49
CA ASN A 154 30.64 -31.59 2.93
C ASN A 154 31.30 -31.43 1.54
N ASP A 155 32.61 -31.18 1.53
CA ASP A 155 33.46 -31.28 0.32
C ASP A 155 34.24 -32.61 0.24
N ASP A 156 34.09 -33.50 1.24
CA ASP A 156 34.69 -34.84 1.26
C ASP A 156 33.66 -35.89 1.74
N VAL A 157 32.83 -36.44 0.85
CA VAL A 157 31.94 -37.57 1.18
C VAL A 157 32.27 -38.79 0.30
N PRO A 158 32.65 -39.94 0.90
CA PRO A 158 32.82 -41.22 0.21
C PRO A 158 31.51 -41.72 -0.41
N ASP A 159 31.62 -42.41 -1.56
CA ASP A 159 30.54 -42.91 -2.44
C ASP A 159 29.35 -43.64 -1.76
N ALA A 160 29.49 -44.08 -0.50
CA ALA A 160 28.49 -44.87 0.20
C ALA A 160 27.29 -44.09 0.77
N VAL A 161 27.31 -42.75 0.79
CA VAL A 161 26.21 -41.93 1.37
C VAL A 161 25.38 -41.19 0.31
N LEU A 162 25.66 -41.39 -0.98
CA LEU A 162 25.01 -40.64 -2.07
C LEU A 162 23.48 -40.81 -2.17
N SER A 163 22.90 -41.89 -1.64
CA SER A 163 21.46 -42.17 -1.84
C SER A 163 20.52 -41.22 -1.11
N ASN A 164 20.95 -40.56 -0.02
CA ASN A 164 20.12 -39.61 0.72
C ASN A 164 20.46 -38.14 0.44
N TYR A 165 21.70 -37.82 0.03
CA TYR A 165 22.11 -36.45 -0.29
C TYR A 165 21.44 -35.89 -1.56
N HIS A 166 21.13 -36.76 -2.54
CA HIS A 166 20.49 -36.37 -3.80
C HIS A 166 19.09 -35.78 -3.66
N LEU A 167 18.34 -36.12 -2.60
CA LEU A 167 17.03 -35.54 -2.33
C LEU A 167 17.12 -34.14 -1.71
N PHE A 168 18.23 -33.80 -1.05
CA PHE A 168 18.34 -32.61 -0.22
C PHE A 168 19.13 -31.46 -0.88
N CYS A 169 20.07 -31.74 -1.80
CA CYS A 169 20.89 -30.70 -2.44
C CYS A 169 21.11 -30.95 -3.95
N PRO A 170 20.23 -30.43 -4.82
CA PRO A 170 20.27 -30.70 -6.27
C PRO A 170 21.38 -29.95 -7.02
N GLU A 171 21.97 -28.88 -6.47
CA GLU A 171 22.94 -28.04 -7.19
C GLU A 171 24.38 -28.59 -7.23
N LYS A 172 24.75 -29.56 -6.39
CA LYS A 172 26.12 -30.11 -6.37
C LYS A 172 26.40 -31.18 -7.44
N ILE A 173 25.46 -31.52 -8.32
CA ILE A 173 25.72 -32.45 -9.43
C ILE A 173 26.45 -31.74 -10.57
N ARG A 174 27.74 -31.44 -10.37
CA ARG A 174 28.71 -31.26 -11.46
C ARG A 174 29.44 -32.57 -11.69
N GLN A 175 28.74 -33.57 -12.21
CA GLN A 175 29.41 -34.57 -13.05
C GLN A 175 28.53 -34.86 -14.29
N PRO A 176 29.09 -34.76 -15.50
CA PRO A 176 28.36 -35.04 -16.72
C PRO A 176 28.10 -36.55 -16.82
N ILE A 177 26.83 -36.96 -16.78
CA ILE A 177 26.44 -38.31 -17.16
C ILE A 177 26.39 -38.35 -18.69
N THR A 178 27.46 -38.83 -19.32
CA THR A 178 27.44 -39.22 -20.74
C THR A 178 26.72 -40.56 -20.88
N VAL A 179 25.52 -40.55 -21.47
CA VAL A 179 24.91 -41.74 -22.06
C VAL A 179 24.41 -41.37 -23.46
N ALA A 180 24.97 -42.05 -24.47
CA ALA A 180 24.49 -42.11 -25.85
C ALA A 180 24.30 -40.77 -26.61
N GLY A 181 25.30 -39.89 -26.56
CA GLY A 181 25.61 -39.01 -27.69
C GLY A 181 24.59 -37.94 -28.09
N ASN A 182 23.66 -37.54 -27.22
CA ASN A 182 22.89 -36.30 -27.40
C ASN A 182 22.63 -35.63 -26.04
N GLU A 183 23.05 -34.37 -25.92
CA GLU A 183 22.83 -33.53 -24.74
C GLU A 183 21.35 -33.14 -24.65
N VAL A 184 20.71 -33.42 -23.50
CA VAL A 184 19.41 -32.86 -23.16
C VAL A 184 19.55 -32.08 -21.86
N PRO A 185 19.44 -30.74 -21.89
CA PRO A 185 19.56 -29.92 -20.68
C PRO A 185 18.46 -30.26 -19.67
N ALA A 186 18.85 -30.59 -18.44
CA ALA A 186 17.96 -30.92 -17.32
C ALA A 186 17.09 -29.75 -16.81
N ILE A 187 17.25 -28.56 -17.39
CA ILE A 187 16.64 -27.29 -16.92
C ILE A 187 15.10 -27.28 -17.05
N LEU A 188 14.50 -28.16 -17.87
CA LEU A 188 13.06 -28.08 -18.17
C LEU A 188 12.16 -29.09 -17.44
N ARG A 189 12.70 -29.98 -16.58
CA ARG A 189 11.86 -31.01 -15.91
C ARG A 189 11.46 -30.68 -14.47
N SER A 190 12.23 -29.86 -13.75
CA SER A 190 11.95 -29.55 -12.35
C SER A 190 10.94 -28.39 -12.17
N TRP A 191 10.86 -27.47 -13.13
CA TRP A 191 9.94 -26.33 -13.09
C TRP A 191 8.46 -26.69 -13.31
N LEU A 192 8.15 -27.89 -13.84
CA LEU A 192 6.76 -28.24 -14.18
C LEU A 192 6.00 -28.96 -13.04
N VAL A 193 6.70 -29.49 -12.03
CA VAL A 193 6.07 -30.31 -10.97
C VAL A 193 5.76 -29.49 -9.72
N HIS A 194 6.46 -28.38 -9.47
CA HIS A 194 6.20 -27.52 -8.30
C HIS A 194 5.24 -26.34 -8.54
N THR A 195 4.84 -26.06 -9.78
CA THR A 195 3.94 -24.92 -10.10
C THR A 195 2.45 -25.28 -10.17
N LEU A 196 2.04 -26.52 -9.85
CA LEU A 196 0.64 -26.96 -10.03
C LEU A 196 -0.06 -27.49 -8.76
N ALA A 197 0.45 -27.21 -7.57
CA ALA A 197 -0.21 -27.63 -6.33
C ALA A 197 -0.08 -26.61 -5.19
N LYS A 198 -0.48 -25.37 -5.44
CA LYS A 198 -1.11 -24.56 -4.39
C LYS A 198 -2.22 -23.77 -5.06
N PRO A 199 -3.51 -24.00 -4.72
CA PRO A 199 -4.51 -23.03 -5.09
C PRO A 199 -4.07 -21.70 -4.48
N HIS A 200 -3.92 -20.69 -5.32
CA HIS A 200 -3.94 -19.31 -4.86
C HIS A 200 -5.20 -19.19 -4.00
N SER A 201 -5.00 -19.19 -2.68
CA SER A 201 -6.04 -18.80 -1.76
C SER A 201 -6.46 -17.40 -2.20
N PRO A 202 -7.76 -17.14 -2.42
CA PRO A 202 -8.19 -15.80 -2.79
C PRO A 202 -7.70 -14.87 -1.69
N GLN A 203 -6.81 -13.94 -2.04
CA GLN A 203 -6.41 -12.91 -1.11
C GLN A 203 -7.70 -12.26 -0.62
N PRO A 204 -8.00 -12.28 0.69
CA PRO A 204 -9.12 -11.52 1.19
C PRO A 204 -8.85 -10.08 0.78
N ASN A 205 -9.86 -9.45 0.17
CA ASN A 205 -9.91 -8.00 0.04
C ASN A 205 -9.80 -7.46 1.47
N PHE A 206 -8.59 -7.13 1.88
CA PHE A 206 -8.29 -6.47 3.13
C PHE A 206 -9.06 -5.13 3.08
N PRO A 207 -9.95 -4.83 4.02
CA PRO A 207 -10.55 -3.51 4.19
C PRO A 207 -9.76 -2.84 5.29
N THR A 208 -8.48 -2.65 5.05
CA THR A 208 -7.63 -2.21 6.14
C THR A 208 -7.82 -0.70 6.36
N PHE A 209 -6.83 0.05 6.79
CA PHE A 209 -5.56 -0.07 6.11
C PHE A 209 -4.39 0.00 7.03
N ARG A 210 -4.05 1.16 7.57
CA ARG A 210 -2.69 1.27 8.10
C ARG A 210 -2.44 0.65 9.46
N GLN A 211 -3.40 0.65 10.38
CA GLN A 211 -3.19 0.07 11.73
C GLN A 211 -3.16 -1.46 11.76
N CYS A 212 -3.74 -2.12 10.76
CA CYS A 212 -3.50 -3.55 10.55
C CYS A 212 -2.12 -3.82 9.90
N LEU A 213 -1.62 -2.89 9.07
CA LEU A 213 -0.47 -3.08 8.17
C LEU A 213 0.88 -2.56 8.68
N GLN A 214 0.96 -1.87 9.82
CA GLN A 214 2.25 -1.29 10.21
C GLN A 214 3.27 -2.33 10.69
N GLU A 215 2.83 -3.55 11.03
CA GLU A 215 3.71 -4.66 11.35
C GLU A 215 3.14 -6.00 10.83
N CYS A 216 3.38 -6.23 9.54
CA CYS A 216 3.82 -7.50 8.97
C CYS A 216 4.88 -7.20 7.90
#